data_AF-A0A8H5EEI6-F1
#
_entry.id   AF-A0A8H5EEI6-F1
#
_cell.length_a   1.000
_cell.length_b   1.000
_cell.length_c   1.000
_cell.angle_alpha   90.00
_cell.angle_beta   90.00
_cell.angle_gamma   90.00
#
_symmetry.space_group_name_H-M   'P 1'
#
loop_
_entity.id
_entity.type
_entity.pdbx_description
1 polymer ?
#
loop_
_entity_poly.entity_id
_entity_poly.type
_entity_poly.pdbx_seq_one_letter_code
_entity_poly.pdbx_strand_id
1 'polypeptide(L)'
;MQPPAWRSLNQISSPDPAEWAPRGYAVVNLDIRGTWESEGNLYIEGSQPGIDAYGTIEYIAKLEWCNGGITMAGSIRGFNAAKSKNKWLRIHPTQEWYDLYLKEANDELQKFFDRYLKGIDNGWEKTASVRVSILTYGDRNGPQPLANLPFTEYPPKSTQYQRLYLTGSKTLSADVPTSTSQLEYQSDNLKAAPADFTYVFPEKTQVMGHSKVKLWLSCDENDDMDIYISLRKVDRNGKVLEHINVPWSALPDNVSSQEDVPNSNTIEHLGPSGVLRVSHRFLDQCVEFPQHIDGTPQNLNKGKHIIHVGGKHDLALNIPVVPV
;
A
#
# COMPACT_ATOMS: atom_id res chain seq x y z
N MET A 1 15.54 -28.03 -12.41
CA MET A 1 16.16 -27.30 -13.53
C MET A 1 16.73 -26.03 -12.95
N GLN A 2 18.05 -25.82 -12.96
CA GLN A 2 18.60 -24.50 -12.63
C GLN A 2 18.16 -23.49 -13.71
N PRO A 3 17.69 -22.29 -13.34
CA PRO A 3 17.39 -21.26 -14.33
C PRO A 3 18.67 -20.90 -15.11
N PRO A 4 18.58 -20.62 -16.42
CA PRO A 4 19.73 -20.26 -17.24
C PRO A 4 20.43 -18.99 -16.73
N ALA A 5 21.74 -18.87 -16.96
CA ALA A 5 22.65 -17.85 -16.42
C ALA A 5 22.33 -16.37 -16.76
N TRP A 6 21.30 -16.08 -17.56
CA TRP A 6 20.82 -14.71 -17.76
C TRP A 6 19.74 -14.31 -16.74
N ARG A 7 19.03 -15.27 -16.13
CA ARG A 7 18.09 -14.99 -15.03
C ARG A 7 18.79 -14.53 -13.74
N SER A 8 20.11 -14.67 -13.65
CA SER A 8 20.92 -14.13 -12.55
C SER A 8 21.27 -12.64 -12.70
N LEU A 9 20.87 -11.97 -13.78
CA LEU A 9 20.97 -10.51 -13.94
C LEU A 9 19.77 -9.75 -13.38
N ASN A 10 18.73 -10.47 -12.93
CA ASN A 10 17.53 -9.87 -12.37
C ASN A 10 17.80 -9.35 -10.97
N GLN A 11 17.81 -8.03 -10.82
CA GLN A 11 17.62 -7.39 -9.54
C GLN A 11 16.19 -7.68 -9.04
N ILE A 12 16.03 -7.98 -7.75
CA ILE A 12 14.72 -8.24 -7.15
C ILE A 12 13.79 -7.04 -7.42
N SER A 13 12.51 -7.32 -7.72
CA SER A 13 11.49 -6.29 -8.04
C SER A 13 11.80 -5.39 -9.25
N SER A 14 12.67 -5.82 -10.19
CA SER A 14 13.02 -5.04 -11.39
C SER A 14 12.52 -5.70 -12.69
N PRO A 15 12.30 -4.93 -13.78
CA PRO A 15 12.01 -5.49 -15.10
C PRO A 15 13.10 -6.48 -15.54
N ASP A 16 12.72 -7.64 -16.05
CA ASP A 16 13.68 -8.67 -16.50
C ASP A 16 14.34 -8.24 -17.83
N PRO A 17 15.67 -8.03 -17.91
CA PRO A 17 16.33 -7.65 -19.16
C PRO A 17 16.12 -8.65 -20.30
N ALA A 18 15.95 -9.95 -20.01
CA ALA A 18 15.69 -10.95 -21.04
C ALA A 18 14.26 -10.91 -21.58
N GLU A 19 13.34 -10.28 -20.85
CA GLU A 19 11.98 -10.00 -21.32
C GLU A 19 11.96 -8.71 -22.16
N TRP A 20 12.67 -7.66 -21.70
CA TRP A 20 12.56 -6.33 -22.26
C TRP A 20 13.55 -6.04 -23.40
N ALA A 21 14.75 -6.63 -23.38
CA ALA A 21 15.74 -6.44 -24.46
C ALA A 21 15.26 -6.98 -25.82
N PRO A 22 14.64 -8.18 -25.93
CA PRO A 22 14.07 -8.64 -27.19
C PRO A 22 12.90 -7.78 -27.69
N ARG A 23 12.22 -7.06 -26.78
CA ARG A 23 11.16 -6.08 -27.11
C ARG A 23 11.73 -4.72 -27.56
N GLY A 24 13.05 -4.59 -27.64
CA GLY A 24 13.76 -3.39 -28.09
C GLY A 24 13.90 -2.31 -27.02
N TYR A 25 14.07 -2.71 -25.75
CA TYR A 25 14.29 -1.82 -24.62
C TYR A 25 15.62 -2.10 -23.92
N ALA A 26 16.28 -1.07 -23.40
CA ALA A 26 17.36 -1.23 -22.44
C ALA A 26 16.78 -1.24 -21.01
N VAL A 27 17.29 -2.11 -20.15
CA VAL A 27 17.00 -2.11 -18.71
C VAL A 27 18.26 -1.66 -17.98
N VAL A 28 18.12 -0.66 -17.11
CA VAL A 28 19.22 -0.11 -16.31
C VAL A 28 18.93 -0.33 -14.84
N ASN A 29 19.73 -1.18 -14.21
CA ASN A 29 19.72 -1.41 -12.77
C ASN A 29 20.78 -0.51 -12.13
N LEU A 30 20.41 0.18 -11.06
CA LEU A 30 21.24 1.21 -10.45
C LEU A 30 21.60 0.83 -9.02
N ASP A 31 22.89 0.89 -8.72
CA ASP A 31 23.36 0.96 -7.34
C ASP A 31 23.16 2.38 -6.87
N ILE A 32 22.07 2.60 -6.12
CA ILE A 32 21.78 3.90 -5.54
C ILE A 32 22.88 4.27 -4.54
N ARG A 33 23.06 5.57 -4.31
CA ARG A 33 24.08 6.10 -3.40
C ARG A 33 24.08 5.35 -2.06
N GLY A 34 25.25 4.87 -1.64
CA GLY A 34 25.43 4.16 -0.38
C GLY A 34 24.95 2.71 -0.37
N THR A 35 24.71 2.13 -1.55
CA THR A 35 24.45 0.70 -1.72
C THR A 35 25.49 0.05 -2.62
N TRP A 36 25.75 -1.23 -2.38
CA TRP A 36 26.72 -2.04 -3.13
C TRP A 36 28.09 -1.36 -3.22
N GLU A 37 28.58 -1.08 -4.42
CA GLU A 37 29.88 -0.47 -4.68
C GLU A 37 29.87 1.07 -4.53
N SER A 38 28.71 1.68 -4.24
CA SER A 38 28.61 3.11 -4.01
C SER A 38 29.02 3.47 -2.58
N GLU A 39 30.19 4.08 -2.41
CA GLU A 39 30.75 4.49 -1.10
C GLU A 39 30.04 5.73 -0.47
N GLY A 40 28.96 6.22 -1.07
CA GLY A 40 28.23 7.38 -0.56
C GLY A 40 27.40 7.07 0.69
N ASN A 41 26.77 8.11 1.26
CA ASN A 41 25.79 7.91 2.32
C ASN A 41 24.45 7.45 1.75
N LEU A 42 23.87 6.40 2.33
CA LEU A 42 22.53 5.93 1.97
C LEU A 42 21.46 6.86 2.54
N TYR A 43 20.62 7.40 1.67
CA TYR A 43 19.42 8.16 2.04
C TYR A 43 18.18 7.37 1.59
N ILE A 44 17.38 6.89 2.54
CA ILE A 44 16.15 6.13 2.24
C ILE A 44 14.95 7.06 1.98
N GLU A 45 14.97 8.26 2.59
CA GLU A 45 13.95 9.28 2.45
C GLU A 45 14.58 10.67 2.21
N GLY A 46 13.74 11.65 1.85
CA GLY A 46 14.16 13.03 1.58
C GLY A 46 14.36 13.34 0.09
N SER A 47 15.03 14.46 -0.20
CA SER A 47 15.22 14.95 -1.57
C SER A 47 16.39 14.29 -2.31
N GLN A 48 17.37 13.75 -1.59
CA GLN A 48 18.60 13.23 -2.19
C GLN A 48 18.36 12.09 -3.19
N PRO A 49 17.51 11.07 -2.92
CA PRO A 49 17.22 10.04 -3.92
C PRO A 49 16.62 10.61 -5.22
N GLY A 50 15.83 11.67 -5.13
CA GLY A 50 15.27 12.35 -6.30
C GLY A 50 16.32 13.11 -7.10
N ILE A 51 17.30 13.73 -6.44
CA ILE A 51 18.42 14.43 -7.09
C ILE A 51 19.33 13.42 -7.81
N ASP A 52 19.65 12.31 -7.15
CA ASP A 52 20.48 11.26 -7.73
C ASP A 52 19.77 10.64 -8.95
N ALA A 53 18.47 10.32 -8.82
CA ALA A 53 17.67 9.81 -9.94
C ALA A 53 17.63 10.81 -11.12
N TYR A 54 17.46 12.12 -10.86
CA TYR A 54 17.52 13.14 -11.91
C TYR A 54 18.85 13.12 -12.65
N GLY A 55 19.97 13.13 -11.92
CA GLY A 55 21.32 13.10 -12.52
C GLY A 55 21.54 11.84 -13.35
N THR A 56 21.08 10.69 -12.87
CA THR A 56 21.17 9.42 -13.60
C THR A 56 20.35 9.42 -14.88
N ILE A 57 19.11 9.91 -14.86
CA ILE A 57 18.25 10.02 -16.05
C ILE A 57 18.92 10.93 -17.10
N GLU A 58 19.38 12.12 -16.70
CA GLU A 58 20.05 13.07 -17.59
C GLU A 58 21.35 12.51 -18.19
N TYR A 59 22.07 11.68 -17.45
CA TYR A 59 23.25 11.00 -17.95
C TYR A 59 22.87 9.91 -18.97
N ILE A 60 21.93 9.02 -18.62
CA ILE A 60 21.50 7.92 -19.48
C ILE A 60 20.93 8.46 -20.79
N ALA A 61 20.15 9.54 -20.74
CA ALA A 61 19.55 10.17 -21.93
C ALA A 61 20.57 10.64 -22.98
N LYS A 62 21.85 10.80 -22.58
CA LYS A 62 22.95 11.22 -23.48
C LYS A 62 23.74 10.05 -24.06
N LEU A 63 23.51 8.82 -23.59
CA LEU A 63 24.24 7.65 -24.07
C LEU A 63 23.74 7.27 -25.47
N GLU A 64 24.67 6.85 -26.35
CA GLU A 64 24.38 6.60 -27.77
C GLU A 64 23.28 5.56 -28.01
N TRP A 65 23.14 4.60 -27.09
CA TRP A 65 22.11 3.56 -27.16
C TRP A 65 20.75 3.99 -26.62
N CYS A 66 20.65 5.16 -25.97
CA CYS A 66 19.40 5.69 -25.44
C CYS A 66 18.77 6.63 -26.47
N ASN A 67 17.48 6.47 -26.75
CA ASN A 67 16.73 7.34 -27.64
C ASN A 67 16.13 8.57 -26.93
N GLY A 68 16.57 8.85 -25.69
CA GLY A 68 16.05 9.90 -24.81
C GLY A 68 14.76 9.55 -24.07
N GLY A 69 14.09 8.44 -24.42
CA GLY A 69 12.90 7.96 -23.70
C GLY A 69 13.28 7.13 -22.48
N ILE A 70 13.00 7.64 -21.28
CA ILE A 70 13.27 6.96 -20.00
C ILE A 70 12.03 6.96 -19.12
N THR A 71 11.80 5.87 -18.40
CA THR A 71 10.68 5.68 -17.47
C THR A 71 11.15 5.02 -16.18
N MET A 72 10.44 5.26 -15.07
CA MET A 72 10.71 4.66 -13.76
C MET A 72 9.42 4.11 -13.13
N ALA A 73 9.57 3.28 -12.10
CA ALA A 73 8.44 2.86 -11.26
C ALA A 73 7.94 4.01 -10.38
N GLY A 74 6.67 3.97 -9.98
CA GLY A 74 6.03 5.04 -9.20
C GLY A 74 5.00 4.52 -8.21
N SER A 75 4.52 5.41 -7.34
CA SER A 75 3.50 5.12 -6.31
C SER A 75 2.20 5.90 -6.57
N ILE A 76 1.12 5.55 -5.87
CA ILE A 76 -0.15 6.30 -5.92
C ILE A 76 0.06 7.78 -5.55
N ARG A 77 0.90 8.07 -4.56
CA ARG A 77 1.26 9.46 -4.18
C ARG A 77 1.99 10.17 -5.32
N GLY A 78 2.89 9.46 -6.01
CA GLY A 78 3.58 9.96 -7.20
C GLY A 78 2.60 10.25 -8.35
N PHE A 79 1.67 9.34 -8.63
CA PHE A 79 0.61 9.53 -9.63
C PHE A 79 -0.24 10.77 -9.34
N ASN A 80 -0.64 10.97 -8.09
CA ASN A 80 -1.43 12.14 -7.67
C ASN A 80 -0.64 13.44 -7.78
N ALA A 81 0.64 13.45 -7.39
CA ALA A 81 1.50 14.63 -7.48
C ALA A 81 1.95 14.96 -8.92
N ALA A 82 1.98 13.97 -9.81
CA ALA A 82 2.39 14.15 -11.19
C ALA A 82 1.46 15.14 -11.93
N LYS A 83 2.06 16.21 -12.47
CA LYS A 83 1.37 17.24 -13.27
C LYS A 83 1.12 16.84 -14.72
N SER A 84 1.61 15.66 -15.15
CA SER A 84 1.39 15.15 -16.49
C SER A 84 -0.11 14.97 -16.77
N LYS A 85 -0.55 15.40 -17.95
CA LYS A 85 -1.90 15.08 -18.48
C LYS A 85 -1.96 13.65 -19.01
N ASN A 86 -0.82 13.09 -19.41
CA ASN A 86 -0.66 11.74 -19.91
C ASN A 86 -0.15 10.88 -18.75
N LYS A 87 -1.07 10.39 -17.91
CA LYS A 87 -0.76 9.50 -16.79
C LYS A 87 -1.84 8.43 -16.66
N TRP A 88 -1.41 7.21 -16.37
CA TRP A 88 -2.26 6.05 -16.16
C TRP A 88 -1.94 5.39 -14.83
N LEU A 89 -2.95 4.83 -14.16
CA LEU A 89 -2.81 4.06 -12.92
C LEU A 89 -3.53 2.72 -13.06
N ARG A 90 -2.84 1.62 -12.73
CA ARG A 90 -3.43 0.29 -12.59
C ARG A 90 -3.18 -0.22 -11.17
N ILE A 91 -4.26 -0.57 -10.47
CA ILE A 91 -4.21 -1.28 -9.18
C ILE A 91 -4.72 -2.70 -9.43
N HIS A 92 -3.88 -3.70 -9.19
CA HIS A 92 -4.17 -5.13 -9.44
C HIS A 92 -4.40 -5.90 -8.13
N PRO A 93 -5.07 -7.06 -8.16
CA PRO A 93 -5.43 -7.82 -6.95
C PRO A 93 -4.42 -8.92 -6.60
N THR A 94 -3.24 -8.91 -7.21
CA THR A 94 -2.24 -9.97 -7.10
C THR A 94 -0.99 -9.49 -6.40
N GLN A 95 -0.13 -10.43 -6.01
CA GLN A 95 1.19 -10.17 -5.45
C GLN A 95 2.05 -9.42 -6.49
N GLU A 96 2.89 -8.49 -6.02
CA GLU A 96 3.75 -7.62 -6.84
C GLU A 96 4.57 -8.40 -7.89
N TRP A 97 5.35 -9.40 -7.48
CA TRP A 97 6.19 -10.20 -8.37
C TRP A 97 5.36 -11.09 -9.29
N TYR A 98 4.24 -11.61 -8.80
CA TYR A 98 3.33 -12.36 -9.66
C TYR A 98 2.90 -11.48 -10.83
N ASP A 99 2.37 -10.28 -10.58
CA ASP A 99 1.92 -9.36 -11.64
C ASP A 99 3.06 -8.87 -12.52
N LEU A 100 4.20 -8.48 -11.93
CA LEU A 100 5.36 -7.92 -12.63
C LEU A 100 5.90 -8.84 -13.73
N TYR A 101 5.85 -10.16 -13.53
CA TYR A 101 6.37 -11.14 -14.47
C TYR A 101 5.29 -11.81 -15.34
N LEU A 102 4.02 -11.42 -15.21
CA LEU A 102 2.97 -11.92 -16.12
C LEU A 102 3.19 -11.40 -17.54
N LYS A 103 2.99 -12.29 -18.53
CA LYS A 103 3.09 -11.94 -19.94
C LYS A 103 2.10 -10.82 -20.29
N GLU A 104 0.88 -10.91 -19.81
CA GLU A 104 -0.20 -9.94 -20.09
C GLU A 104 0.12 -8.57 -19.48
N ALA A 105 0.74 -8.54 -18.30
CA ALA A 105 1.19 -7.31 -17.66
C ALA A 105 2.33 -6.66 -18.46
N ASN A 106 3.33 -7.45 -18.88
CA ASN A 106 4.44 -6.98 -19.71
C ASN A 106 3.99 -6.53 -21.10
N ASP A 107 3.08 -7.26 -21.74
CA ASP A 107 2.50 -6.89 -23.05
C ASP A 107 1.74 -5.57 -22.97
N GLU A 108 1.00 -5.33 -21.89
CA GLU A 108 0.29 -4.06 -21.70
C GLU A 108 1.26 -2.91 -21.41
N LEU A 109 2.23 -3.11 -20.52
CA LEU A 109 3.25 -2.10 -20.22
C LEU A 109 4.09 -1.76 -21.46
N GLN A 110 4.35 -2.75 -22.32
CA GLN A 110 5.00 -2.51 -23.61
C GLN A 110 4.18 -1.56 -24.49
N LYS A 111 2.84 -1.65 -24.52
CA LYS A 111 2.05 -0.70 -25.32
C LYS A 111 2.26 0.74 -24.84
N PHE A 112 2.33 0.96 -23.53
CA PHE A 112 2.66 2.28 -22.98
C PHE A 112 4.06 2.72 -23.40
N PHE A 113 5.08 1.86 -23.26
CA PHE A 113 6.44 2.21 -23.66
C PHE A 113 6.60 2.42 -25.17
N ASP A 114 5.97 1.60 -26.01
CA ASP A 114 6.03 1.74 -27.46
C ASP A 114 5.43 3.10 -27.87
N ARG A 115 4.38 3.53 -27.17
CA ARG A 115 3.74 4.82 -27.42
C ARG A 115 4.62 6.01 -27.02
N TYR A 116 5.22 5.99 -25.83
CA TYR A 116 5.88 7.16 -25.24
C TYR A 116 7.40 7.16 -25.35
N LEU A 117 8.03 6.00 -25.47
CA LEU A 117 9.47 5.86 -25.65
C LEU A 117 9.83 5.66 -27.13
N LYS A 118 8.95 5.08 -27.95
CA LYS A 118 9.21 4.86 -29.39
C LYS A 118 8.33 5.71 -30.32
N GLY A 119 7.34 6.42 -29.79
CA GLY A 119 6.44 7.27 -30.60
C GLY A 119 5.46 6.50 -31.49
N ILE A 120 5.25 5.20 -31.25
CA ILE A 120 4.36 4.36 -32.06
C ILE A 120 2.90 4.66 -31.70
N ASP A 121 2.08 5.04 -32.69
CA ASP A 121 0.64 5.16 -32.50
C ASP A 121 -0.02 3.77 -32.46
N ASN A 122 -0.21 3.25 -31.26
CA ASN A 122 -0.86 1.97 -30.99
C ASN A 122 -2.22 2.15 -30.29
N GLY A 123 -2.73 3.38 -30.21
CA GLY A 123 -3.99 3.72 -29.56
C GLY A 123 -4.00 3.57 -28.04
N TRP A 124 -2.83 3.55 -27.36
CA TRP A 124 -2.73 3.45 -25.90
C TRP A 124 -3.62 4.46 -25.16
N GLU A 125 -3.81 5.66 -25.70
CA GLU A 125 -4.62 6.72 -25.11
C GLU A 125 -6.10 6.35 -24.97
N LYS A 126 -6.57 5.27 -25.62
CA LYS A 126 -7.92 4.70 -25.43
C LYS A 126 -8.05 3.90 -24.11
N THR A 127 -6.93 3.52 -23.50
CA THR A 127 -6.89 2.83 -22.20
C THR A 127 -7.41 3.77 -21.11
N ALA A 128 -8.30 3.27 -20.25
CA ALA A 128 -8.82 4.04 -19.11
C ALA A 128 -7.66 4.56 -18.25
N SER A 129 -7.68 5.86 -17.93
CA SER A 129 -6.62 6.54 -17.18
C SER A 129 -6.42 5.95 -15.79
N VAL A 130 -7.47 5.46 -15.16
CA VAL A 130 -7.37 4.73 -13.89
C VAL A 130 -8.12 3.42 -14.04
N ARG A 131 -7.50 2.33 -13.57
CA ARG A 131 -8.09 1.00 -13.47
C ARG A 131 -7.82 0.45 -12.08
N VAL A 132 -8.87 0.09 -11.36
CA VAL A 132 -8.77 -0.38 -9.98
C VAL A 132 -9.34 -1.79 -9.86
N SER A 133 -8.71 -2.61 -9.02
CA SER A 133 -9.23 -3.93 -8.67
C SER A 133 -9.84 -3.89 -7.27
N ILE A 134 -11.00 -4.52 -7.11
CA ILE A 134 -11.70 -4.63 -5.82
C ILE A 134 -11.53 -6.04 -5.29
N LEU A 135 -10.94 -6.14 -4.11
CA LEU A 135 -10.78 -7.40 -3.40
C LEU A 135 -12.14 -7.84 -2.86
N THR A 136 -12.59 -9.01 -3.28
CA THR A 136 -13.82 -9.62 -2.79
C THR A 136 -13.61 -10.43 -1.51
N TYR A 137 -12.38 -10.90 -1.28
CA TYR A 137 -12.01 -11.85 -0.23
C TYR A 137 -12.77 -13.18 -0.35
N GLY A 138 -12.13 -14.27 0.06
CA GLY A 138 -12.75 -15.60 0.11
C GLY A 138 -12.04 -16.65 -0.72
N ASP A 139 -12.56 -17.86 -0.56
CA ASP A 139 -11.98 -19.13 -0.99
C ASP A 139 -12.06 -19.36 -2.52
N ARG A 140 -11.43 -20.44 -3.00
CA ARG A 140 -11.31 -20.79 -4.44
C ARG A 140 -12.63 -20.72 -5.21
N ASN A 141 -13.70 -21.23 -4.59
CA ASN A 141 -15.04 -21.30 -5.21
C ASN A 141 -15.93 -20.10 -4.87
N GLY A 142 -15.38 -19.11 -4.16
CA GLY A 142 -16.05 -17.87 -3.80
C GLY A 142 -15.97 -16.79 -4.88
N PRO A 143 -16.56 -15.61 -4.62
CA PRO A 143 -16.46 -14.46 -5.52
C PRO A 143 -15.00 -14.06 -5.75
N GLN A 144 -14.60 -13.97 -7.01
CA GLN A 144 -13.25 -13.54 -7.39
C GLN A 144 -13.13 -12.01 -7.40
N PRO A 145 -11.91 -11.44 -7.25
CA PRO A 145 -11.70 -10.00 -7.31
C PRO A 145 -12.24 -9.39 -8.59
N LEU A 146 -12.82 -8.20 -8.49
CA LEU A 146 -13.27 -7.44 -9.65
C LEU A 146 -12.08 -6.65 -10.20
N ALA A 147 -11.43 -7.16 -11.23
CA ALA A 147 -10.22 -6.55 -11.80
C ALA A 147 -10.52 -5.50 -12.88
N ASN A 148 -9.61 -4.55 -13.06
CA ASN A 148 -9.61 -3.57 -14.17
C ASN A 148 -10.87 -2.68 -14.28
N LEU A 149 -11.53 -2.35 -13.16
CA LEU A 149 -12.67 -1.44 -13.19
C LEU A 149 -12.20 -0.03 -13.60
N PRO A 150 -12.79 0.57 -14.65
CA PRO A 150 -12.30 1.83 -15.20
C PRO A 150 -12.80 3.05 -14.40
N PHE A 151 -11.89 3.99 -14.17
CA PHE A 151 -12.14 5.29 -13.55
C PHE A 151 -11.35 6.38 -14.27
N THR A 152 -11.66 7.65 -13.96
CA THR A 152 -10.95 8.81 -14.51
C THR A 152 -9.86 9.34 -13.58
N GLU A 153 -9.98 9.07 -12.27
CA GLU A 153 -9.04 9.48 -11.24
C GLU A 153 -9.06 8.51 -10.05
N TYR A 154 -8.08 8.65 -9.15
CA TYR A 154 -7.99 7.86 -7.92
C TYR A 154 -7.72 8.77 -6.70
N PRO A 155 -8.48 8.62 -5.60
CA PRO A 155 -9.71 7.81 -5.48
C PRO A 155 -10.79 8.24 -6.47
N PRO A 156 -11.74 7.36 -6.87
CA PRO A 156 -12.82 7.74 -7.78
C PRO A 156 -13.58 8.99 -7.34
N LYS A 157 -14.05 9.81 -8.28
CA LYS A 157 -14.95 10.95 -7.96
C LYS A 157 -16.20 10.54 -7.20
N SER A 158 -16.68 9.33 -7.42
CA SER A 158 -17.86 8.75 -6.77
C SER A 158 -17.59 8.29 -5.34
N THR A 159 -16.35 8.37 -4.84
CA THR A 159 -16.01 8.06 -3.45
C THR A 159 -16.72 9.02 -2.50
N GLN A 160 -17.56 8.46 -1.64
CA GLN A 160 -18.22 9.15 -0.54
C GLN A 160 -17.56 8.72 0.77
N TYR A 161 -17.15 9.69 1.58
CA TYR A 161 -16.56 9.38 2.87
C TYR A 161 -17.66 9.20 3.91
N GLN A 162 -17.93 7.95 4.27
CA GLN A 162 -18.85 7.63 5.36
C GLN A 162 -18.12 7.77 6.69
N ARG A 163 -18.66 8.62 7.57
CA ARG A 163 -18.13 8.84 8.91
C ARG A 163 -18.74 7.82 9.87
N LEU A 164 -17.91 7.00 10.49
CA LEU A 164 -18.31 5.94 11.41
C LEU A 164 -17.67 6.15 12.79
N TYR A 165 -18.49 6.45 13.78
CA TYR A 165 -18.08 6.75 15.15
C TYR A 165 -17.78 5.50 15.96
N LEU A 166 -16.70 5.54 16.74
CA LEU A 166 -16.35 4.46 17.67
C LEU A 166 -17.24 4.54 18.91
N THR A 167 -17.73 3.40 19.40
CA THR A 167 -18.65 3.33 20.55
C THR A 167 -18.09 2.48 21.69
N GLY A 168 -18.57 2.68 22.92
CA GLY A 168 -18.19 1.88 24.09
C GLY A 168 -18.60 0.40 23.99
N SER A 169 -19.54 0.06 23.11
CA SER A 169 -19.96 -1.33 22.84
C SER A 169 -19.07 -2.05 21.84
N LYS A 170 -17.89 -1.50 21.49
CA LYS A 170 -16.98 -2.08 20.48
C LYS A 170 -17.62 -2.22 19.10
N THR A 171 -18.48 -1.28 18.75
CA THR A 171 -19.08 -1.16 17.41
C THR A 171 -18.75 0.19 16.80
N LEU A 172 -18.84 0.26 15.48
CA LEU A 172 -18.86 1.50 14.73
C LEU A 172 -20.31 1.91 14.44
N SER A 173 -20.62 3.20 14.51
CA SER A 173 -21.97 3.74 14.32
C SER A 173 -21.98 4.90 13.33
N ALA A 174 -23.02 5.02 12.51
CA ALA A 174 -23.24 6.24 11.72
C ALA A 174 -23.71 7.41 12.60
N ASP A 175 -24.38 7.10 13.71
CA ASP A 175 -24.89 8.08 14.67
C ASP A 175 -23.82 8.48 15.68
N VAL A 176 -23.79 9.77 16.03
CA VAL A 176 -22.85 10.33 17.00
C VAL A 176 -23.17 9.77 18.40
N PRO A 177 -22.21 9.14 19.11
CA PRO A 177 -22.46 8.60 20.44
C PRO A 177 -22.61 9.73 21.47
N THR A 178 -23.70 9.70 22.23
CA THR A 178 -23.99 10.73 23.25
C THR A 178 -23.29 10.46 24.59
N SER A 179 -23.15 9.19 24.97
CA SER A 179 -22.43 8.77 26.18
C SER A 179 -20.93 8.69 25.95
N THR A 180 -20.15 9.08 26.95
CA THR A 180 -18.70 8.86 26.96
C THR A 180 -18.39 7.48 27.53
N SER A 181 -17.39 6.81 26.97
CA SER A 181 -16.86 5.53 27.48
C SER A 181 -15.35 5.45 27.25
N GLN A 182 -14.70 4.52 27.95
CA GLN A 182 -13.28 4.23 27.82
C GLN A 182 -13.10 2.75 27.54
N LEU A 183 -12.18 2.43 26.65
CA LEU A 183 -11.80 1.05 26.30
C LEU A 183 -10.31 0.89 26.55
N GLU A 184 -9.94 -0.17 27.24
CA GLU A 184 -8.56 -0.43 27.63
C GLU A 184 -8.00 -1.63 26.86
N TYR A 185 -6.71 -1.58 26.52
CA TYR A 185 -5.97 -2.72 26.02
C TYR A 185 -4.51 -2.67 26.49
N GLN A 186 -3.88 -3.84 26.61
CA GLN A 186 -2.48 -3.96 27.00
C GLN A 186 -1.59 -3.86 25.75
N SER A 187 -0.71 -2.86 25.68
CA SER A 187 0.06 -2.55 24.46
C SER A 187 1.36 -3.35 24.30
N ASP A 188 1.96 -3.80 25.40
CA ASP A 188 3.24 -4.53 25.45
C ASP A 188 3.07 -6.06 25.53
N ASN A 189 1.88 -6.56 25.26
CA ASN A 189 1.60 -7.99 25.25
C ASN A 189 1.01 -8.40 23.90
N LEU A 190 1.82 -9.06 23.06
CA LEU A 190 1.40 -9.56 21.75
C LEU A 190 0.24 -10.58 21.81
N LYS A 191 -0.07 -11.14 22.98
CA LYS A 191 -1.20 -12.04 23.20
C LYS A 191 -2.45 -11.34 23.74
N ALA A 192 -2.35 -10.05 24.09
CA ALA A 192 -3.49 -9.29 24.55
C ALA A 192 -4.47 -9.04 23.40
N ALA A 193 -5.76 -9.06 23.72
CA ALA A 193 -6.79 -8.72 22.75
C ALA A 193 -6.65 -7.23 22.38
N PRO A 194 -6.70 -6.88 21.08
CA PRO A 194 -6.78 -5.50 20.66
C PRO A 194 -8.15 -4.88 21.01
N ALA A 195 -8.24 -3.56 20.86
CA ALA A 195 -9.50 -2.84 20.90
C ALA A 195 -10.19 -2.89 19.53
N ASP A 196 -10.91 -3.98 19.25
CA ASP A 196 -11.64 -4.16 17.99
C ASP A 196 -12.97 -3.41 17.97
N PHE A 197 -13.36 -2.94 16.78
CA PHE A 197 -14.66 -2.31 16.52
C PHE A 197 -15.27 -2.87 15.24
N THR A 198 -16.52 -3.31 15.30
CA THR A 198 -17.20 -3.93 14.14
C THR A 198 -18.27 -3.02 13.55
N TYR A 199 -18.37 -2.99 12.23
CA TYR A 199 -19.47 -2.39 11.47
C TYR A 199 -20.08 -3.43 10.51
N VAL A 200 -21.40 -3.51 10.46
CA VAL A 200 -22.10 -4.31 9.45
C VAL A 200 -22.70 -3.34 8.42
N PHE A 201 -22.24 -3.44 7.18
CA PHE A 201 -22.83 -2.67 6.09
C PHE A 201 -24.26 -3.17 5.82
N PRO A 202 -25.27 -2.28 5.73
CA PRO A 202 -26.66 -2.67 5.51
C PRO A 202 -26.89 -3.21 4.09
N GLU A 203 -26.02 -2.84 3.14
CA GLU A 203 -26.06 -3.25 1.74
C GLU A 203 -24.66 -3.54 1.22
N LYS A 204 -24.60 -4.19 0.04
CA LYS A 204 -23.33 -4.47 -0.63
C LYS A 204 -22.60 -3.16 -0.91
N THR A 205 -21.42 -3.00 -0.30
CA THR A 205 -20.66 -1.74 -0.35
C THR A 205 -19.25 -2.02 -0.87
N GLN A 206 -18.74 -1.16 -1.76
CA GLN A 206 -17.33 -1.16 -2.15
C GLN A 206 -16.58 -0.13 -1.32
N VAL A 207 -15.39 -0.49 -0.84
CA VAL A 207 -14.50 0.43 -0.12
C VAL A 207 -13.27 0.66 -0.99
N MET A 208 -13.09 1.90 -1.47
CA MET A 208 -12.01 2.24 -2.40
C MET A 208 -11.52 3.67 -2.14
N GLY A 209 -10.26 3.78 -1.73
CA GLY A 209 -9.60 5.04 -1.42
C GLY A 209 -8.78 4.95 -0.14
N HIS A 210 -8.57 6.09 0.51
CA HIS A 210 -7.80 6.18 1.74
C HIS A 210 -8.71 6.31 2.95
N SER A 211 -8.69 5.32 3.85
CA SER A 211 -9.35 5.42 5.15
C SER A 211 -8.55 6.31 6.10
N LYS A 212 -9.25 7.04 6.97
CA LYS A 212 -8.61 7.89 7.99
C LYS A 212 -9.37 7.79 9.29
N VAL A 213 -8.67 7.52 10.38
CA VAL A 213 -9.23 7.53 11.72
C VAL A 213 -8.57 8.62 12.56
N LYS A 214 -9.37 9.29 13.38
CA LYS A 214 -8.89 10.14 14.47
C LYS A 214 -9.12 9.36 15.76
N LEU A 215 -8.18 9.44 16.70
CA LEU A 215 -8.27 8.77 18.01
C LEU A 215 -7.98 9.75 19.15
N TRP A 216 -8.61 9.52 20.30
CA TRP A 216 -8.36 10.16 21.59
C TRP A 216 -7.83 9.06 22.50
N LEU A 217 -6.58 9.20 22.92
CA LEU A 217 -5.85 8.15 23.61
C LEU A 217 -5.23 8.71 24.89
N SER A 218 -5.10 7.87 25.91
CA SER A 218 -4.26 8.14 27.09
C SER A 218 -3.59 6.86 27.58
N CYS A 219 -2.49 7.01 28.31
CA CYS A 219 -1.76 5.96 29.00
C CYS A 219 -1.30 6.58 30.31
N ASP A 220 -1.60 5.94 31.43
CA ASP A 220 -1.23 6.48 32.73
C ASP A 220 0.20 6.08 33.10
N GLU A 221 0.72 4.97 32.52
CA GLU A 221 2.02 4.42 32.87
C GLU A 221 3.20 5.01 32.07
N ASN A 222 2.97 5.53 30.86
CA ASN A 222 4.01 6.09 29.98
C ASN A 222 3.50 7.29 29.17
N ASP A 223 4.43 8.12 28.70
CA ASP A 223 4.19 9.35 27.92
C ASP A 223 4.38 9.16 26.40
N ASP A 224 4.49 7.91 25.95
CA ASP A 224 4.75 7.49 24.58
C ASP A 224 3.94 6.25 24.20
N MET A 225 3.42 6.21 22.97
CA MET A 225 2.63 5.10 22.44
C MET A 225 2.92 4.89 20.96
N ASP A 226 3.00 3.62 20.55
CA ASP A 226 2.92 3.19 19.17
C ASP A 226 1.56 2.49 18.95
N ILE A 227 0.76 3.07 18.06
CA ILE A 227 -0.60 2.65 17.77
C ILE A 227 -0.63 2.00 16.39
N TYR A 228 -0.94 0.71 16.38
CA TYR A 228 -1.14 -0.07 15.18
C TYR A 228 -2.63 -0.18 14.90
N ILE A 229 -3.03 0.21 13.70
CA ILE A 229 -4.43 0.20 13.26
C ILE A 229 -4.53 -0.72 12.06
N SER A 230 -5.54 -1.58 12.04
CA SER A 230 -5.82 -2.44 10.90
C SER A 230 -7.31 -2.42 10.58
N LEU A 231 -7.63 -2.43 9.28
CA LEU A 231 -8.98 -2.69 8.81
C LEU A 231 -9.01 -4.13 8.32
N ARG A 232 -9.90 -4.92 8.92
CA ARG A 232 -10.13 -6.33 8.57
C ARG A 232 -11.52 -6.49 8.01
N LYS A 233 -11.66 -7.35 7.00
CA LYS A 233 -12.98 -7.81 6.56
C LYS A 233 -13.33 -9.06 7.35
N VAL A 234 -14.51 -9.09 7.93
CA VAL A 234 -15.04 -10.26 8.66
C VAL A 234 -16.30 -10.77 7.96
N ASP A 235 -16.50 -12.08 8.00
CA ASP A 235 -17.74 -12.68 7.51
C ASP A 235 -18.87 -12.59 8.55
N ARG A 236 -20.04 -13.12 8.17
CA ARG A 236 -21.25 -13.13 9.03
C ARG A 236 -21.10 -13.93 10.32
N ASN A 237 -20.11 -14.81 10.41
CA ASN A 237 -19.82 -15.66 11.56
C ASN A 237 -18.68 -15.08 12.42
N GLY A 238 -18.11 -13.93 12.02
CA GLY A 238 -16.99 -13.30 12.70
C GLY A 238 -15.62 -13.85 12.29
N LYS A 239 -15.53 -14.72 11.27
CA LYS A 239 -14.24 -15.17 10.73
C LYS A 239 -13.59 -14.00 9.99
N VAL A 240 -12.33 -13.70 10.33
CA VAL A 240 -11.51 -12.74 9.58
C VAL A 240 -11.20 -13.34 8.22
N LEU A 241 -11.54 -12.61 7.17
CA LEU A 241 -11.31 -13.01 5.80
C LEU A 241 -9.97 -12.48 5.30
N GLU A 242 -9.32 -13.31 4.50
CA GLU A 242 -8.02 -13.03 3.91
C GLU A 242 -8.16 -13.00 2.39
N HIS A 243 -7.44 -12.09 1.75
CA HIS A 243 -7.33 -12.10 0.29
C HIS A 243 -6.04 -12.81 -0.10
N ILE A 244 -6.15 -13.88 -0.87
CA ILE A 244 -4.98 -14.59 -1.38
C ILE A 244 -4.47 -13.86 -2.62
N ASN A 245 -3.24 -13.35 -2.53
CA ASN A 245 -2.59 -12.52 -3.53
C ASN A 245 -2.12 -13.32 -4.76
N VAL A 246 -2.24 -14.64 -4.73
CA VAL A 246 -2.03 -15.51 -5.89
C VAL A 246 -3.41 -15.95 -6.39
N PRO A 247 -3.73 -15.83 -7.69
CA PRO A 247 -5.01 -16.28 -8.21
C PRO A 247 -5.27 -17.75 -7.83
N TRP A 248 -6.48 -18.05 -7.38
CA TRP A 248 -6.85 -19.40 -6.95
C TRP A 248 -6.62 -20.45 -8.04
N SER A 249 -6.78 -20.08 -9.32
CA SER A 249 -6.50 -20.93 -10.48
C SER A 249 -5.02 -21.28 -10.65
N ALA A 250 -4.11 -20.55 -10.01
CA ALA A 250 -2.66 -20.80 -10.05
C ALA A 250 -2.17 -21.62 -8.84
N LEU A 251 -3.03 -21.91 -7.87
CA LEU A 251 -2.71 -22.74 -6.71
C LEU A 251 -3.03 -24.23 -6.97
N PRO A 252 -2.35 -25.18 -6.31
CA PRO A 252 -2.66 -26.61 -6.43
C PRO A 252 -4.12 -26.92 -6.12
N ASP A 253 -4.74 -27.89 -6.82
CA ASP A 253 -6.18 -28.16 -6.71
C ASP A 253 -6.67 -28.55 -5.31
N ASN A 254 -5.77 -29.05 -4.46
CA ASN A 254 -6.05 -29.36 -3.06
C ASN A 254 -6.02 -28.12 -2.13
N VAL A 255 -5.69 -26.93 -2.65
CA VAL A 255 -5.71 -25.66 -1.92
C VAL A 255 -6.99 -24.93 -2.29
N SER A 256 -7.97 -24.94 -1.40
CA SER A 256 -9.32 -24.48 -1.69
C SER A 256 -9.80 -23.35 -0.78
N SER A 257 -9.16 -23.16 0.37
CA SER A 257 -9.53 -22.17 1.39
C SER A 257 -8.31 -21.37 1.88
N GLN A 258 -8.54 -20.22 2.52
CA GLN A 258 -7.47 -19.44 3.15
C GLN A 258 -6.70 -20.28 4.21
N GLU A 259 -7.35 -21.24 4.87
CA GLU A 259 -6.72 -22.14 5.84
C GLU A 259 -5.70 -23.12 5.22
N ASP A 260 -5.83 -23.38 3.92
CA ASP A 260 -4.90 -24.25 3.19
C ASP A 260 -3.58 -23.52 2.82
N VAL A 261 -3.52 -22.21 3.07
CA VAL A 261 -2.42 -21.33 2.66
C VAL A 261 -1.55 -20.98 3.88
N PRO A 262 -0.22 -21.10 3.80
CA PRO A 262 0.66 -20.69 4.89
C PRO A 262 0.54 -19.20 5.20
N ASN A 263 0.51 -18.87 6.49
CA ASN A 263 0.51 -17.48 6.92
C ASN A 263 1.82 -16.79 6.50
N SER A 264 1.75 -15.95 5.47
CA SER A 264 2.89 -15.28 4.87
C SER A 264 2.46 -13.99 4.19
N ASN A 265 3.13 -12.90 4.53
CA ASN A 265 2.88 -11.56 3.98
C ASN A 265 2.99 -11.49 2.44
N THR A 266 3.69 -12.43 1.82
CA THR A 266 3.80 -12.52 0.36
C THR A 266 2.57 -13.13 -0.29
N ILE A 267 1.80 -13.96 0.41
CA ILE A 267 0.70 -14.73 -0.18
C ILE A 267 -0.66 -14.20 0.28
N GLU A 268 -0.74 -13.59 1.46
CA GLU A 268 -2.00 -13.08 2.03
C GLU A 268 -2.05 -11.56 2.13
N HIS A 269 -3.24 -10.99 1.99
CA HIS A 269 -3.54 -9.61 2.31
C HIS A 269 -4.73 -9.55 3.27
N LEU A 270 -4.45 -9.12 4.50
CA LEU A 270 -5.45 -9.03 5.58
C LEU A 270 -6.24 -7.71 5.56
N GLY A 271 -5.95 -6.79 4.63
CA GLY A 271 -6.48 -5.43 4.61
C GLY A 271 -5.45 -4.37 5.01
N PRO A 272 -5.77 -3.08 4.82
CA PRO A 272 -4.83 -1.99 5.05
C PRO A 272 -4.52 -1.81 6.53
N SER A 273 -3.28 -1.42 6.81
CA SER A 273 -2.81 -1.07 8.15
C SER A 273 -2.18 0.32 8.17
N GLY A 274 -2.10 0.90 9.36
CA GLY A 274 -1.40 2.14 9.63
C GLY A 274 -0.71 2.08 10.98
N VAL A 275 0.39 2.81 11.11
CA VAL A 275 1.12 2.98 12.36
C VAL A 275 1.16 4.45 12.69
N LEU A 276 0.80 4.80 13.92
CA LEU A 276 0.86 6.15 14.45
C LEU A 276 1.70 6.14 15.72
N ARG A 277 2.60 7.08 15.85
CA ARG A 277 3.28 7.35 17.12
C ARG A 277 2.60 8.52 17.81
N VAL A 278 2.22 8.32 19.07
CA VAL A 278 1.63 9.35 19.94
C VAL A 278 2.63 9.59 21.04
N SER A 279 3.21 10.78 21.07
CA SER A 279 4.30 11.09 21.99
C SER A 279 4.14 12.50 22.53
N HIS A 280 4.41 12.69 23.82
CA HIS A 280 4.58 14.00 24.43
C HIS A 280 6.00 14.57 24.22
N ARG A 281 6.83 13.91 23.39
CA ARG A 281 8.24 14.25 23.21
C ARG A 281 8.46 15.73 22.91
N PHE A 282 9.46 16.30 23.57
CA PHE A 282 10.03 17.59 23.17
C PHE A 282 10.45 17.53 21.70
N LEU A 283 9.94 18.48 20.91
CA LEU A 283 10.41 18.70 19.54
C LEU A 283 11.90 19.08 19.59
N ASP A 284 12.70 18.56 18.67
CA ASP A 284 14.04 19.10 18.43
C ASP A 284 13.88 20.59 18.09
N GLN A 285 14.42 21.46 18.94
CA GLN A 285 14.34 22.91 18.75
C GLN A 285 15.36 23.39 17.70
N CYS A 286 16.25 22.51 17.23
CA CYS A 286 17.23 22.82 16.19
C CYS A 286 16.53 22.90 14.83
N VAL A 287 16.34 24.13 14.35
CA VAL A 287 15.71 24.44 13.06
C VAL A 287 16.65 24.26 11.87
N GLU A 288 17.96 24.13 12.10
CA GLU A 288 18.97 24.13 11.02
C GLU A 288 19.44 22.73 10.62
N PHE A 289 19.60 21.78 11.56
CA PHE A 289 19.96 20.38 11.27
C PHE A 289 19.51 19.46 12.42
N PRO A 290 18.98 18.24 12.14
CA PRO A 290 18.74 17.26 13.20
C PRO A 290 20.06 16.90 13.87
N GLN A 291 20.19 17.19 15.16
CA GLN A 291 21.31 16.67 15.93
C GLN A 291 21.08 15.17 16.17
N HIS A 292 22.15 14.38 16.14
CA HIS A 292 22.06 13.03 16.68
C HIS A 292 21.59 13.15 18.12
N ILE A 293 20.41 12.62 18.42
CA ILE A 293 19.96 12.44 19.79
C ILE A 293 20.94 11.43 20.40
N ASP A 294 21.82 11.89 21.29
CA ASP A 294 22.73 11.02 22.03
C ASP A 294 21.88 10.07 22.89
N GLY A 295 21.81 8.81 22.45
CA GLY A 295 21.00 7.76 23.03
C GLY A 295 19.80 7.38 22.16
N THR A 296 19.63 6.07 21.94
CA THR A 296 18.37 5.54 21.42
C THR A 296 17.30 5.82 22.49
N PRO A 297 16.30 6.68 22.25
CA PRO A 297 15.18 6.80 23.19
C PRO A 297 14.62 5.40 23.44
N GLN A 298 14.50 5.01 24.71
CA GLN A 298 13.82 3.76 25.05
C GLN A 298 12.35 3.94 24.69
N ASN A 299 11.97 3.52 23.50
CA ASN A 299 10.58 3.45 23.07
C ASN A 299 9.92 2.30 23.82
N LEU A 300 9.25 2.63 24.91
CA LEU A 300 8.46 1.69 25.68
C LEU A 300 7.01 1.89 25.27
N ASN A 301 6.54 1.13 24.28
CA ASN A 301 5.10 1.00 23.96
C ASN A 301 4.38 0.20 25.06
N LYS A 302 4.63 0.57 26.32
CA LYS A 302 4.38 -0.22 27.52
C LYS A 302 3.17 0.31 28.26
N GLY A 303 2.45 -0.60 28.90
CA GLY A 303 1.36 -0.24 29.80
C GLY A 303 -0.01 -0.39 29.14
N LYS A 304 -0.98 0.25 29.77
CA LYS A 304 -2.37 0.11 29.43
C LYS A 304 -2.82 1.33 28.65
N HIS A 305 -3.10 1.12 27.38
CA HIS A 305 -3.59 2.18 26.52
C HIS A 305 -5.11 2.27 26.64
N ILE A 306 -5.61 3.50 26.72
CA ILE A 306 -7.03 3.82 26.90
C ILE A 306 -7.51 4.59 25.68
N ILE A 307 -8.57 4.09 25.04
CA ILE A 307 -9.28 4.76 23.95
C ILE A 307 -10.53 5.44 24.52
N HIS A 308 -10.63 6.76 24.37
CA HIS A 308 -11.79 7.54 24.81
C HIS A 308 -12.78 7.68 23.66
N VAL A 309 -14.03 7.26 23.87
CA VAL A 309 -15.08 7.25 22.84
C VAL A 309 -16.34 7.98 23.30
N GLY A 310 -17.02 8.65 22.38
CA GLY A 310 -18.33 9.29 22.59
C GLY A 310 -18.33 10.59 23.41
N GLY A 311 -19.48 11.28 23.41
CA GLY A 311 -19.64 12.59 24.04
C GLY A 311 -18.71 13.64 23.41
N LYS A 312 -17.80 14.22 24.22
CA LYS A 312 -16.77 15.17 23.75
C LYS A 312 -15.66 14.52 22.90
N HIS A 313 -15.60 13.20 22.86
CA HIS A 313 -14.62 12.42 22.09
C HIS A 313 -15.27 11.86 20.82
N ASP A 314 -15.65 12.75 19.89
CA ASP A 314 -16.36 12.44 18.64
C ASP A 314 -15.47 11.76 17.57
N LEU A 315 -14.78 10.69 17.96
CA LEU A 315 -13.90 9.92 17.10
C LEU A 315 -14.68 9.25 15.99
N ALA A 316 -14.13 9.32 14.78
CA ALA A 316 -14.66 8.58 13.67
C ALA A 316 -13.57 8.04 12.75
N LEU A 317 -13.85 6.85 12.25
CA LEU A 317 -13.27 6.31 11.04
C LEU A 317 -14.02 6.90 9.84
N ASN A 318 -13.31 7.61 8.97
CA ASN A 318 -13.81 7.97 7.65
C ASN A 318 -13.43 6.85 6.69
N ILE A 319 -14.44 6.11 6.21
CA ILE A 319 -14.27 5.01 5.27
C ILE A 319 -14.71 5.44 3.86
N PRO A 320 -13.88 5.24 2.82
CA PRO A 320 -14.17 5.70 1.48
C PRO A 320 -15.09 4.70 0.76
N VAL A 321 -16.40 4.91 0.84
CA VAL A 321 -17.38 4.05 0.18
C VAL A 321 -17.60 4.50 -1.26
N VAL A 322 -17.69 3.54 -2.18
CA VAL A 322 -18.08 3.77 -3.57
C VAL A 322 -19.39 3.04 -3.80
N PRO A 323 -20.47 3.74 -4.23
CA PRO A 323 -21.72 3.09 -4.59
C PRO A 323 -21.51 2.02 -5.67
N VAL A 324 -22.21 0.90 -5.53
CA VAL A 324 -22.20 -0.21 -6.49
C VAL A 324 -23.02 0.14 -7.73
#